data_AF-A0A825GCG0-F1
#
_entry.id   AF-A0A825GCG0-F1
#
_cell.length_a   1.000
_cell.length_b   1.000
_cell.length_c   1.000
_cell.angle_alpha   90.00
_cell.angle_beta   90.00
_cell.angle_gamma   90.00
#
_symmetry.space_group_name_H-M   'P 1'
#
loop_
_entity.id
_entity.type
_entity.pdbx_description
1 polymer ?
#
loop_
_entity_poly.entity_id
_entity_poly.type
_entity_poly.pdbx_seq_one_letter_code
_entity_poly.pdbx_strand_id
1 'polypeptide(L)'
;NAFYHLQSFNYQPRLRRQKYMQIHTKNKKRKEFLKNYANECCQIEGTPQELEYRINNAKEQKIKEYDFFISHSYLDSEEIQKLITYENENNKNVFCDWICDNDYLKRKLLCEETLKVLEKRMEQSKEMIFVESDNSKKSRWCKYELNYFYNLKKPIYTIPKYFIQSGNFKIKKMDDLWFIEENFNLLNYRKSLLLNSCNCQVKTFTQ
;
A
#
# COMPACT_ATOMS: atom_id res chain seq x y z
N ASN A 1 22.68 4.56 2.10
CA ASN A 1 22.98 4.89 3.52
C ASN A 1 22.81 6.39 3.75
N ALA A 2 21.78 6.79 4.51
CA ALA A 2 21.46 8.19 4.83
C ALA A 2 22.62 8.98 5.49
N PHE A 3 23.57 8.26 6.09
CA PHE A 3 24.78 8.83 6.69
C PHE A 3 25.66 9.61 5.69
N TYR A 4 25.98 9.00 4.54
CA TYR A 4 26.84 9.64 3.53
C TYR A 4 26.14 10.82 2.83
N HIS A 5 24.82 10.74 2.72
CA HIS A 5 23.97 11.79 2.15
C HIS A 5 23.92 13.05 3.03
N LEU A 6 24.15 12.95 4.34
CA LEU A 6 24.22 14.12 5.23
C LEU A 6 25.60 14.78 5.19
N GLN A 7 26.66 13.99 4.99
CA GLN A 7 28.02 14.51 4.87
C GLN A 7 28.25 15.30 3.58
N SER A 8 27.54 14.98 2.49
CA SER A 8 27.62 15.75 1.24
C SER A 8 27.10 17.19 1.36
N PHE A 9 26.33 17.51 2.40
CA PHE A 9 25.91 18.88 2.73
C PHE A 9 26.86 19.60 3.70
N ASN A 10 28.08 19.11 3.90
CA ASN A 10 29.04 19.62 4.88
C ASN A 10 28.53 19.59 6.34
N TYR A 11 27.44 18.86 6.60
CA TYR A 11 26.93 18.64 7.94
C TYR A 11 27.73 17.50 8.58
N GLN A 12 28.52 17.81 9.61
CA GLN A 12 29.33 16.85 10.38
C GLN A 12 28.59 16.51 11.69
N PRO A 13 27.58 15.62 11.68
CA PRO A 13 26.89 15.26 12.91
C PRO A 13 27.88 14.55 13.83
N ARG A 14 28.15 15.13 15.00
CA ARG A 14 28.84 14.41 16.09
C ARG A 14 28.01 13.19 16.44
N LEU A 15 28.49 11.99 16.10
CA LEU A 15 27.93 10.71 16.54
C LEU A 15 27.93 10.66 18.06
N ARG A 16 26.81 11.05 18.69
CA ARG A 16 26.59 10.71 20.10
C ARG A 16 26.38 9.22 20.15
N ARG A 17 27.29 8.52 20.81
CA ARG A 17 27.20 7.09 21.10
C ARG A 17 26.12 6.84 22.16
N GLN A 18 24.88 7.22 21.87
CA GLN A 18 23.75 6.94 22.74
C GLN A 18 23.33 5.49 22.43
N LYS A 19 23.85 4.55 23.23
CA LYS A 19 23.59 3.10 23.08
C LYS A 19 22.11 2.73 23.22
N TYR A 20 21.25 3.67 23.65
CA TYR A 20 19.83 3.48 23.90
C TYR A 20 19.11 4.84 23.97
N MET A 21 17.83 4.85 23.60
CA MET A 21 16.93 6.00 23.76
C MET A 21 16.81 6.35 25.25
N GLN A 22 17.08 7.61 25.63
CA GLN A 22 16.90 8.05 27.01
C GLN A 22 15.41 8.24 27.33
N ILE A 23 14.84 7.34 28.15
CA ILE A 23 13.46 7.47 28.62
C ILE A 23 13.41 8.48 29.78
N HIS A 24 12.84 9.67 29.51
CA HIS A 24 12.79 10.81 30.45
C HIS A 24 11.69 10.71 31.53
N THR A 25 11.15 9.51 31.76
CA THR A 25 10.06 9.28 32.71
C THR A 25 10.60 8.82 34.07
N LYS A 26 10.14 9.47 35.16
CA LYS A 26 10.44 9.09 36.55
C LYS A 26 9.57 7.93 37.08
N ASN A 27 8.44 7.63 36.42
CA ASN A 27 7.54 6.54 36.79
C ASN A 27 8.13 5.17 36.38
N LYS A 28 8.40 4.31 37.37
CA LYS A 28 9.04 3.00 37.20
C LYS A 28 8.28 2.09 36.23
N LYS A 29 6.95 1.96 36.39
CA LYS A 29 6.10 1.12 35.52
C LYS A 29 6.13 1.57 34.05
N ARG A 30 6.03 2.88 33.83
CA ARG A 30 6.04 3.47 32.47
C ARG A 30 7.43 3.38 31.82
N LYS A 31 8.51 3.46 32.61
CA LYS A 31 9.88 3.29 32.13
C LYS A 31 10.18 1.85 31.71
N GLU A 32 9.60 0.88 32.39
CA GLU A 32 9.72 -0.55 32.09
C GLU A 32 8.92 -0.91 30.83
N PHE A 33 7.69 -0.41 30.70
CA PHE A 33 6.89 -0.50 29.47
C PHE A 33 7.62 0.05 28.24
N LEU A 34 8.15 1.28 28.31
CA LEU A 34 8.85 1.92 27.18
C LEU A 34 10.16 1.23 26.77
N LYS A 35 10.80 0.47 27.69
CA LYS A 35 11.97 -0.36 27.35
C LYS A 35 11.56 -1.61 26.57
N ASN A 36 10.42 -2.20 26.92
CA ASN A 36 9.93 -3.43 26.28
C ASN A 36 9.21 -3.13 24.96
N TYR A 37 8.57 -1.96 24.83
CA TYR A 37 7.90 -1.47 23.61
C TYR A 37 8.80 -1.49 22.37
N ALA A 38 10.10 -1.24 22.53
CA ALA A 38 11.06 -1.29 21.42
C ALA A 38 11.31 -2.72 20.88
N ASN A 39 11.03 -3.74 21.69
CA ASN A 39 11.18 -5.16 21.37
C ASN A 39 9.84 -5.84 21.07
N GLU A 40 8.72 -5.14 21.28
CA GLU A 40 7.39 -5.61 20.90
C GLU A 40 7.28 -5.54 19.37
N CYS A 41 7.39 -6.70 18.70
CA CYS A 41 6.82 -6.81 17.36
C CYS A 41 5.32 -6.60 17.53
N CYS A 42 4.78 -5.51 16.99
CA CYS A 42 3.35 -5.28 16.99
C CYS A 42 2.68 -6.33 16.09
N GLN A 43 2.37 -7.51 16.63
CA GLN A 43 1.29 -8.32 16.08
C GLN A 43 0.00 -7.58 16.38
N ILE A 44 -0.40 -6.70 15.45
CA ILE A 44 -1.74 -6.15 15.52
C ILE A 44 -2.66 -7.25 15.00
N GLU A 45 -3.17 -8.06 15.91
CA GLU A 45 -4.39 -8.83 15.66
C GLU A 45 -5.57 -7.85 15.66
N GLY A 46 -5.55 -6.91 14.71
CA GLY A 46 -6.61 -5.94 14.53
C GLY A 46 -7.72 -6.62 13.77
N THR A 47 -8.85 -6.87 14.42
CA THR A 47 -10.09 -7.11 13.70
C THR A 47 -10.27 -5.98 12.68
N PRO A 48 -10.75 -6.27 11.47
CA PRO A 48 -10.85 -5.28 10.39
C PRO A 48 -11.59 -3.98 10.78
N GLN A 49 -12.50 -4.07 11.74
CA GLN A 49 -13.22 -2.96 12.36
C GLN A 49 -12.32 -1.98 13.11
N GLU A 50 -11.28 -2.46 13.79
CA GLU A 50 -10.32 -1.59 14.49
C GLU A 50 -9.46 -0.80 13.51
N LEU A 51 -9.15 -1.37 12.34
CA LEU A 51 -8.44 -0.68 11.26
C LEU A 51 -9.29 0.42 10.64
N GLU A 52 -10.55 0.12 10.32
CA GLU A 52 -11.51 1.14 9.86
C GLU A 52 -11.62 2.28 10.89
N TYR A 53 -11.73 1.93 12.17
CA TYR A 53 -11.76 2.91 13.26
C TYR A 53 -10.48 3.75 13.31
N ARG A 54 -9.30 3.17 13.18
CA ARG A 54 -8.02 3.90 13.21
C ARG A 54 -7.87 4.82 12.00
N ILE A 55 -8.28 4.43 10.81
CA ILE A 55 -8.26 5.31 9.63
C ILE A 55 -9.25 6.46 9.79
N ASN A 56 -10.44 6.17 10.32
CA ASN A 56 -11.47 7.17 10.53
C ASN A 56 -11.21 8.09 11.71
N ASN A 57 -10.46 7.68 12.73
CA ASN A 57 -10.28 8.46 13.96
C ASN A 57 -8.86 8.97 14.20
N ALA A 58 -7.84 8.39 13.56
CA ALA A 58 -6.49 8.94 13.62
C ALA A 58 -6.39 10.16 12.67
N LYS A 59 -6.32 11.36 13.26
CA LYS A 59 -6.14 12.62 12.51
C LYS A 59 -4.97 12.53 11.52
N GLU A 60 -3.87 11.90 11.91
CA GLU A 60 -2.67 11.73 11.09
C GLU A 60 -2.92 10.88 9.84
N GLN A 61 -3.72 9.81 9.93
CA GLN A 61 -4.03 8.96 8.77
C GLN A 61 -4.97 9.66 7.79
N LYS A 62 -5.87 10.52 8.26
CA LYS A 62 -6.75 11.34 7.41
C LYS A 62 -5.99 12.40 6.60
N ILE A 63 -4.88 12.90 7.14
CA ILE A 63 -4.06 13.97 6.53
C ILE A 63 -3.07 13.39 5.50
N LYS A 64 -2.87 12.06 5.45
CA LYS A 64 -1.96 11.46 4.47
C LYS A 64 -2.49 11.67 3.05
N GLU A 65 -1.66 12.31 2.24
CA GLU A 65 -1.82 12.40 0.79
C GLU A 65 -0.69 11.63 0.11
N TYR A 66 -1.03 10.94 -0.96
CA TYR A 66 -0.08 10.21 -1.80
C TYR A 66 -0.04 10.85 -3.18
N ASP A 67 1.13 10.87 -3.81
CA ASP A 67 1.25 11.30 -5.19
C ASP A 67 0.70 10.22 -6.12
N PHE A 68 1.07 8.95 -5.86
CA PHE A 68 0.65 7.82 -6.69
C PHE A 68 0.04 6.68 -5.89
N PHE A 69 -1.04 6.11 -6.42
CA PHE A 69 -1.53 4.78 -6.09
C PHE A 69 -1.05 3.77 -7.15
N ILE A 70 -0.35 2.70 -6.76
CA ILE A 70 0.07 1.67 -7.71
C ILE A 70 -0.92 0.51 -7.74
N SER A 71 -1.65 0.39 -8.85
CA SER A 71 -2.45 -0.80 -9.17
C SER A 71 -1.59 -1.82 -9.92
N HIS A 72 -1.49 -3.04 -9.39
CA HIS A 72 -0.66 -4.10 -9.95
C HIS A 72 -1.21 -5.48 -9.60
N SER A 73 -0.77 -6.50 -10.34
CA SER A 73 -0.94 -7.88 -9.91
C SER A 73 0.15 -8.25 -8.92
N TYR A 74 -0.22 -8.92 -7.82
CA TYR A 74 0.74 -9.43 -6.84
C TYR A 74 1.87 -10.29 -7.44
N LEU A 75 1.61 -10.98 -8.56
CA LEU A 75 2.61 -11.82 -9.22
C LEU A 75 3.76 -11.02 -9.86
N ASP A 76 3.59 -9.71 -10.04
CA ASP A 76 4.59 -8.81 -10.67
C ASP A 76 5.38 -8.01 -9.62
N SER A 77 5.53 -8.65 -8.47
CA SER A 77 5.99 -8.12 -7.20
C SER A 77 7.39 -7.48 -7.29
N GLU A 78 8.30 -8.12 -8.01
CA GLU A 78 9.69 -7.68 -8.16
C GLU A 78 9.81 -6.38 -8.96
N GLU A 79 9.01 -6.22 -10.01
CA GLU A 79 8.98 -5.00 -10.82
C GLU A 79 8.37 -3.83 -10.05
N ILE A 80 7.34 -4.08 -9.24
CA ILE A 80 6.74 -3.03 -8.41
C ILE A 80 7.75 -2.46 -7.40
N GLN A 81 8.59 -3.32 -6.81
CA GLN A 81 9.63 -2.84 -5.91
C GLN A 81 10.60 -1.89 -6.61
N LYS A 82 10.96 -2.15 -7.88
CA LYS A 82 11.82 -1.26 -8.69
C LYS A 82 11.13 0.08 -8.96
N LEU A 83 9.85 0.05 -9.34
CA LEU A 83 9.07 1.25 -9.60
C LEU A 83 8.92 2.12 -8.35
N ILE A 84 8.62 1.52 -7.20
CA ILE A 84 8.53 2.25 -5.92
C ILE A 84 9.85 2.88 -5.54
N THR A 85 10.97 2.15 -5.68
CA THR A 85 12.31 2.70 -5.42
C THR A 85 12.57 3.92 -6.30
N TYR A 86 12.27 3.83 -7.61
CA TYR A 86 12.43 4.93 -8.55
C TYR A 86 11.59 6.15 -8.17
N GLU A 87 10.30 5.98 -7.87
CA GLU A 87 9.41 7.09 -7.50
C GLU A 87 9.82 7.73 -6.17
N ASN A 88 10.23 6.93 -5.18
CA ASN A 88 10.72 7.44 -3.90
C ASN A 88 12.03 8.22 -4.07
N GLU A 89 12.95 7.78 -4.93
CA GLU A 89 14.16 8.53 -5.30
C GLU A 89 13.84 9.88 -5.95
N ASN A 90 12.69 9.99 -6.61
CA ASN A 90 12.16 11.24 -7.17
C ASN A 90 11.28 12.04 -6.18
N ASN A 91 11.37 11.75 -4.88
CA ASN A 91 10.63 12.40 -3.80
C ASN A 91 9.10 12.30 -3.94
N LYS A 92 8.59 11.22 -4.56
CA LYS A 92 7.16 10.95 -4.65
C LYS A 92 6.71 10.05 -3.51
N ASN A 93 5.57 10.37 -2.91
CA ASN A 93 4.95 9.52 -1.90
C ASN A 93 4.02 8.50 -2.58
N VAL A 94 4.41 7.23 -2.58
CA VAL A 94 3.69 6.17 -3.30
C VAL A 94 2.99 5.23 -2.34
N PHE A 95 1.71 4.96 -2.61
CA PHE A 95 0.96 3.91 -1.94
C PHE A 95 0.92 2.64 -2.80
N CYS A 96 1.25 1.50 -2.19
CA CYS A 96 1.13 0.18 -2.80
C CYS A 96 0.58 -0.81 -1.76
N ASP A 97 -0.53 -1.47 -2.09
CA ASP A 97 -1.32 -2.34 -1.20
C ASP A 97 -0.47 -3.45 -0.53
N TRP A 98 0.53 -3.99 -1.22
CA TRP A 98 1.39 -5.04 -0.67
C TRP A 98 2.57 -4.51 0.17
N ILE A 99 3.17 -3.38 -0.19
CA ILE A 99 4.44 -2.92 0.42
C ILE A 99 4.21 -2.00 1.62
N CYS A 100 3.08 -1.29 1.68
CA CYS A 100 2.79 -0.36 2.78
C CYS A 100 2.15 -1.00 4.02
N ASP A 101 1.57 -2.19 3.91
CA ASP A 101 0.78 -2.84 4.97
C ASP A 101 1.23 -4.28 5.25
N ASN A 102 2.55 -4.52 5.29
CA ASN A 102 3.17 -5.83 5.56
C ASN A 102 2.71 -6.48 6.89
N ASP A 103 2.13 -5.72 7.83
CA ASP A 103 1.53 -6.27 9.06
C ASP A 103 0.00 -6.45 8.99
N TYR A 104 -0.72 -5.83 8.05
CA TYR A 104 -2.17 -5.59 8.18
C TYR A 104 -3.06 -6.23 7.11
N LEU A 105 -2.51 -6.59 5.95
CA LEU A 105 -3.28 -7.20 4.86
C LEU A 105 -2.73 -8.57 4.51
N LYS A 106 -2.83 -9.51 5.46
CA LYS A 106 -2.91 -10.92 5.03
C LYS A 106 -4.18 -11.02 4.18
N ARG A 107 -4.03 -11.18 2.85
CA ARG A 107 -5.14 -11.41 1.88
C ARG A 107 -6.17 -12.46 2.30
N LYS A 108 -5.83 -13.25 3.32
CA LYS A 108 -6.69 -14.19 4.03
C LYS A 108 -7.85 -13.52 4.79
N LEU A 109 -7.86 -12.20 4.96
CA LEU A 109 -8.87 -11.43 5.70
C LEU A 109 -9.47 -10.28 4.86
N LEU A 110 -9.68 -10.50 3.56
CA LEU A 110 -10.45 -9.58 2.72
C LEU A 110 -11.91 -9.56 3.19
N CYS A 111 -12.27 -8.48 3.86
CA CYS A 111 -13.58 -8.19 4.43
C CYS A 111 -13.99 -6.77 3.99
N GLU A 112 -15.26 -6.41 4.20
CA GLU A 112 -15.79 -5.09 3.78
C GLU A 112 -14.93 -3.93 4.31
N GLU A 113 -14.37 -4.08 5.50
CA GLU A 113 -13.55 -3.08 6.15
C GLU A 113 -12.20 -2.89 5.44
N THR A 114 -11.52 -3.96 5.03
CA THR A 114 -10.28 -3.86 4.22
C THR A 114 -10.50 -3.18 2.88
N LEU A 115 -11.69 -3.38 2.29
CA LEU A 115 -12.06 -2.73 1.05
C LEU A 115 -12.24 -1.22 1.22
N LYS A 116 -12.86 -0.80 2.33
CA LYS A 116 -12.96 0.63 2.68
C LYS A 116 -11.59 1.26 2.91
N VAL A 117 -10.65 0.51 3.51
CA VAL A 117 -9.25 0.98 3.64
C VAL A 117 -8.66 1.25 2.26
N LEU A 118 -8.74 0.28 1.36
CA LEU A 118 -8.20 0.40 0.00
C LEU A 118 -8.82 1.58 -0.76
N GLU A 119 -10.14 1.73 -0.70
CA GLU A 119 -10.87 2.86 -1.26
C GLU A 119 -10.40 4.19 -0.69
N LYS A 120 -10.21 4.25 0.63
CA LYS A 120 -9.73 5.46 1.28
C LYS A 120 -8.33 5.85 0.79
N ARG A 121 -7.47 4.86 0.52
CA ARG A 121 -6.13 5.09 -0.04
C ARG A 121 -6.18 5.58 -1.49
N MET A 122 -7.11 5.08 -2.30
CA MET A 122 -7.38 5.62 -3.63
C MET A 122 -7.90 7.07 -3.57
N GLU A 123 -8.77 7.39 -2.61
CA GLU A 123 -9.22 8.77 -2.37
C GLU A 123 -8.07 9.70 -1.95
N GLN A 124 -7.12 9.20 -1.16
CA GLN A 124 -5.95 9.96 -0.69
C GLN A 124 -4.85 10.14 -1.74
N SER A 125 -4.90 9.38 -2.83
CA SER A 125 -3.88 9.43 -3.88
C SER A 125 -4.27 10.42 -4.97
N LYS A 126 -3.33 11.26 -5.41
CA LYS A 126 -3.58 12.27 -6.46
C LYS A 126 -3.77 11.61 -7.82
N GLU A 127 -2.90 10.66 -8.16
CA GLU A 127 -2.86 9.98 -9.44
C GLU A 127 -2.70 8.46 -9.22
N MET A 128 -3.01 7.66 -10.24
CA MET A 128 -2.81 6.21 -10.23
C MET A 128 -1.81 5.81 -11.29
N ILE A 129 -0.92 4.86 -10.97
CA ILE A 129 -0.07 4.15 -11.94
C ILE A 129 -0.55 2.71 -12.01
N PHE A 130 -1.04 2.31 -13.18
CA PHE A 130 -1.37 0.93 -13.49
C PHE A 130 -0.19 0.23 -14.17
N VAL A 131 0.34 -0.80 -13.51
CA VAL A 131 1.40 -1.64 -14.08
C VAL A 131 0.79 -2.71 -14.97
N GLU A 132 0.99 -2.56 -16.27
CA GLU A 132 0.37 -3.39 -17.29
C GLU A 132 1.17 -4.69 -17.49
N SER A 133 0.51 -5.82 -17.23
CA SER A 133 0.99 -7.17 -17.45
C SER A 133 -0.18 -8.10 -17.81
N ASP A 134 0.11 -9.29 -18.31
CA ASP A 134 -0.93 -10.31 -18.53
C ASP A 134 -1.67 -10.68 -17.23
N ASN A 135 -0.98 -10.62 -16.09
CA ASN A 135 -1.55 -10.92 -14.79
C ASN A 135 -2.46 -9.78 -14.30
N SER A 136 -2.03 -8.52 -14.44
CA SER A 136 -2.79 -7.36 -13.98
C SER A 136 -4.05 -7.14 -14.81
N LYS A 137 -4.00 -7.39 -16.13
CA LYS A 137 -5.19 -7.35 -17.00
C LYS A 137 -6.23 -8.42 -16.65
N LYS A 138 -5.82 -9.57 -16.16
CA LYS A 138 -6.72 -10.67 -15.75
C LYS A 138 -7.21 -10.53 -14.30
N SER A 139 -6.63 -9.61 -13.52
CA SER A 139 -6.95 -9.42 -12.12
C SER A 139 -8.27 -8.68 -11.93
N ARG A 140 -9.24 -9.32 -11.26
CA ARG A 140 -10.50 -8.67 -10.84
C ARG A 140 -10.25 -7.50 -9.88
N TRP A 141 -9.19 -7.59 -9.07
CA TRP A 141 -8.78 -6.52 -8.16
C TRP A 141 -8.27 -5.30 -8.91
N CYS A 142 -7.38 -5.47 -9.88
CA CYS A 142 -6.90 -4.35 -10.70
C CYS A 142 -8.05 -3.71 -11.48
N LYS A 143 -8.97 -4.54 -12.02
CA LYS A 143 -10.17 -4.03 -12.70
C LYS A 143 -11.04 -3.19 -11.77
N TYR A 144 -11.19 -3.62 -10.51
CA TYR A 144 -11.93 -2.87 -9.49
C TYR A 144 -11.26 -1.53 -9.16
N GLU A 145 -9.96 -1.55 -8.89
CA GLU A 145 -9.17 -0.35 -8.58
C GLU A 145 -9.25 0.67 -9.70
N LEU A 146 -9.05 0.22 -10.95
CA LEU A 146 -9.17 1.06 -12.15
C LEU A 146 -10.56 1.68 -12.28
N ASN A 147 -11.63 0.90 -12.13
CA ASN A 147 -13.00 1.43 -12.19
C ASN A 147 -13.29 2.43 -11.07
N TYR A 148 -12.88 2.12 -9.84
CA TYR A 148 -13.08 3.00 -8.70
C TYR A 148 -12.35 4.34 -8.89
N PHE A 149 -11.08 4.28 -9.30
CA PHE A 149 -10.26 5.48 -9.52
C PHE A 149 -10.74 6.29 -10.73
N TYR A 150 -11.21 5.63 -11.78
CA TYR A 150 -11.87 6.27 -12.92
C TYR A 150 -13.12 7.04 -12.49
N ASN A 151 -13.94 6.47 -11.60
CA ASN A 151 -15.12 7.14 -11.05
C ASN A 151 -14.76 8.36 -10.17
N LEU A 152 -13.58 8.39 -9.55
CA LEU A 152 -13.05 9.57 -8.85
C LEU A 152 -12.63 10.70 -9.80
N LYS A 153 -12.62 10.46 -11.12
CA LYS A 153 -12.19 11.41 -12.17
C LYS A 153 -10.75 11.91 -11.99
N LYS A 154 -9.89 11.04 -11.46
CA LYS A 154 -8.46 11.34 -11.27
C LYS A 154 -7.60 10.77 -12.39
N PRO A 155 -6.41 11.33 -12.66
CA PRO A 155 -5.53 10.84 -13.72
C PRO A 155 -5.03 9.42 -13.47
N ILE A 156 -5.15 8.57 -14.50
CA ILE A 156 -4.57 7.22 -14.51
C ILE A 156 -3.46 7.19 -15.56
N TYR A 157 -2.29 6.75 -15.13
CA TYR A 157 -1.15 6.46 -15.99
C TYR A 157 -0.94 4.95 -16.09
N THR A 158 -0.31 4.52 -17.16
CA THR A 158 0.08 3.14 -17.38
C THR A 158 1.56 3.02 -17.70
N ILE A 159 2.14 1.91 -17.24
CA ILE A 159 3.50 1.51 -17.58
C ILE A 159 3.53 0.00 -17.81
N PRO A 160 4.03 -0.46 -18.97
CA PRO A 160 4.22 -1.88 -19.20
C PRO A 160 5.28 -2.49 -18.29
N LYS A 161 5.02 -3.70 -17.78
CA LYS A 161 5.96 -4.44 -16.92
C LYS A 161 7.37 -4.54 -17.52
N TYR A 162 7.47 -4.84 -18.83
CA TYR A 162 8.75 -5.02 -19.50
C TYR A 162 9.60 -3.73 -19.56
N PHE A 163 8.98 -2.55 -19.52
CA PHE A 163 9.72 -1.28 -19.40
C PHE A 163 10.40 -1.18 -18.04
N ILE A 164 9.70 -1.51 -16.96
CA ILE A 164 10.27 -1.51 -15.60
C ILE A 164 11.43 -2.52 -15.51
N GLN A 165 11.29 -3.69 -16.12
CA GLN A 165 12.36 -4.69 -16.16
C GLN A 165 13.63 -4.16 -16.85
N SER A 166 13.47 -3.39 -17.93
CA SER A 166 14.56 -2.73 -18.65
C SER A 166 15.10 -1.46 -17.98
N GLY A 167 14.54 -1.06 -16.82
CA GLY A 167 14.93 0.18 -16.12
C GLY A 167 14.38 1.46 -16.76
N ASN A 168 13.39 1.34 -17.65
CA ASN A 168 12.69 2.47 -18.23
C ASN A 168 11.39 2.74 -17.46
N PHE A 169 11.32 3.87 -16.77
CA PHE A 169 10.18 4.24 -15.92
C PHE A 169 9.25 5.26 -16.58
N LYS A 170 9.25 5.35 -17.91
CA LYS A 170 8.39 6.29 -18.63
C LYS A 170 6.92 5.87 -18.55
N ILE A 171 6.17 6.54 -17.69
CA ILE A 171 4.71 6.42 -17.61
C ILE A 171 4.03 7.16 -18.77
N LYS A 172 2.88 6.66 -19.21
CA LYS A 172 2.01 7.30 -20.21
C LYS A 172 0.62 7.47 -19.63
N LYS A 173 -0.13 8.47 -20.08
CA LYS A 173 -1.56 8.58 -19.72
C LYS A 173 -2.29 7.36 -20.25
N MET A 174 -3.17 6.77 -19.44
CA MET A 174 -3.95 5.62 -19.85
C MET A 174 -5.07 6.05 -20.81
N ASP A 175 -5.01 5.55 -22.03
CA ASP A 175 -6.04 5.80 -23.06
C ASP A 175 -7.01 4.62 -23.19
N ASP A 176 -6.56 3.41 -22.83
CA ASP A 176 -7.36 2.19 -22.93
C ASP A 176 -8.38 2.07 -21.80
N LEU A 177 -9.65 1.92 -22.15
CA LEU A 177 -10.77 1.80 -21.20
C LEU A 177 -11.33 0.38 -21.11
N TRP A 178 -10.50 -0.65 -21.37
CA TRP A 178 -10.90 -2.06 -21.37
C TRP A 178 -11.52 -2.55 -20.04
N PHE A 179 -11.23 -1.84 -18.95
CA PHE A 179 -11.69 -2.16 -17.62
C PHE A 179 -13.11 -1.65 -17.33
N ILE A 180 -13.62 -0.68 -18.09
CA ILE A 180 -14.96 -0.12 -17.88
C ILE A 180 -16.02 -1.18 -18.17
N GLU A 181 -16.90 -1.44 -17.20
CA GLU A 181 -18.10 -2.24 -17.42
C GLU A 181 -19.32 -1.32 -17.49
N GLU A 182 -20.16 -1.46 -18.54
CA GLU A 182 -21.36 -0.64 -18.79
C GLU A 182 -22.36 -0.64 -17.63
N ASN A 183 -22.30 -1.66 -16.76
CA ASN A 183 -23.11 -1.80 -15.55
C ASN A 183 -22.23 -2.07 -14.33
N PHE A 184 -21.14 -1.31 -14.16
CA PHE A 184 -20.31 -1.38 -12.95
C PHE A 184 -21.11 -0.92 -11.72
N ASN A 185 -21.92 -1.84 -11.19
CA ASN A 185 -22.54 -1.69 -9.89
C ASN A 185 -21.48 -2.02 -8.85
N LEU A 186 -20.88 -0.97 -8.29
CA LEU A 186 -19.86 -1.07 -7.25
C LEU A 186 -20.29 -2.05 -6.15
N LEU A 187 -21.56 -2.03 -5.72
CA LEU A 187 -22.08 -2.91 -4.68
C LEU A 187 -22.07 -4.40 -5.09
N ASN A 188 -22.43 -4.71 -6.34
CA ASN A 188 -22.40 -6.09 -6.84
C ASN A 188 -20.96 -6.58 -7.05
N TYR A 189 -20.07 -5.71 -7.51
CA TYR A 189 -18.66 -6.05 -7.69
C TYR A 189 -17.96 -6.26 -6.34
N ARG A 190 -18.26 -5.43 -5.34
CA ARG A 190 -17.81 -5.61 -3.95
C ARG A 190 -18.24 -6.97 -3.42
N LYS A 191 -19.53 -7.33 -3.53
CA LYS A 191 -20.03 -8.65 -3.12
C LYS A 191 -19.34 -9.80 -3.85
N SER A 192 -19.15 -9.68 -5.16
CA SER A 192 -18.44 -10.68 -5.97
C SER A 192 -16.98 -10.85 -5.53
N LEU A 193 -16.23 -9.76 -5.32
CA LEU A 193 -14.84 -9.82 -4.85
C LEU A 193 -14.74 -10.51 -3.49
N LEU A 194 -15.59 -10.13 -2.54
CA LEU A 194 -15.62 -10.68 -1.19
C LEU A 194 -15.99 -12.18 -1.17
N LEU A 195 -16.95 -12.60 -2.00
CA LEU A 195 -17.33 -14.01 -2.15
C LEU A 195 -16.18 -14.87 -2.72
N ASN A 196 -15.42 -14.32 -3.68
CA ASN A 196 -14.30 -15.05 -4.28
C ASN A 196 -13.08 -15.15 -3.35
N SER A 197 -12.83 -14.14 -2.50
CA SER A 197 -11.79 -14.23 -1.47
C SER A 197 -12.11 -15.26 -0.37
N CYS A 198 -13.41 -15.50 -0.09
CA CYS A 198 -13.84 -16.57 0.81
C CYS A 198 -13.73 -17.97 0.18
N ASN A 199 -13.96 -18.11 -1.13
CA ASN A 199 -13.93 -19.41 -1.84
C ASN A 199 -12.53 -19.96 -2.16
N CYS A 200 -11.44 -19.29 -1.76
CA CYS A 200 -10.12 -19.93 -1.70
C CYS A 200 -10.01 -20.97 -0.55
N GLN A 201 -11.05 -21.11 0.27
CA GLN A 201 -11.22 -22.19 1.24
C GLN A 201 -12.16 -23.27 0.66
N VAL A 202 -11.66 -24.14 -0.23
CA VAL A 202 -11.93 -25.59 -0.33
C VAL A 202 -11.18 -26.07 -1.57
N LYS A 203 -9.86 -26.27 -1.47
CA LYS A 203 -9.15 -27.24 -2.31
C LYS A 203 -8.16 -28.02 -1.45
N THR A 204 -8.60 -29.24 -1.14
CA THR A 204 -7.85 -30.48 -0.87
C THR A 204 -6.98 -30.54 0.39
N PHE A 205 -7.60 -30.97 1.50
CA PHE A 205 -7.05 -32.07 2.31
C PHE A 205 -7.89 -33.31 2.03
N THR A 206 -7.52 -34.06 1.01
CA THR A 206 -7.96 -35.45 0.79
C THR A 206 -6.88 -36.17 0.00
N GLN A 207 -5.90 -36.74 0.72
CA GLN A 207 -5.65 -38.18 0.86
C GLN A 207 -4.48 -38.36 1.82
#